data_AF-A0A170W2K6-F1
#
_entry.id   AF-A0A170W2K6-F1
#
_cell.length_a   1.000
_cell.length_b   1.000
_cell.length_c   1.000
_cell.angle_alpha   90.00
_cell.angle_beta   90.00
_cell.angle_gamma   90.00
#
_symmetry.space_group_name_H-M   'P 1'
#
loop_
_entity.id
_entity.type
_entity.pdbx_description
1 polymer ?
#
loop_
_entity_poly.entity_id
_entity_poly.type
_entity_poly.pdbx_seq_one_letter_code
_entity_poly.pdbx_strand_id
1 'polypeptide(L)'
;LIEKEWISFGHKFQLRIGHGDDNHSDADRSPVFLQFIDSVWQVTQQFPNAFEFNDYFLITIIDHLYSCRFGTFLFNTEKERVTEQVKQKTVSLWSYTNSTLDMYRNPLYYAQQQVLIPIASMRHIKLWRGLYCRWNPSMRPQEPVYQRT
;
A
#
# COMPACT_ATOMS: atom_id res chain seq x y z
N LEU A 1 1.31 6.27 -9.94
CA LEU A 1 0.12 5.40 -10.08
C LEU A 1 -0.96 5.77 -9.08
N ILE A 2 -0.73 5.62 -7.76
CA ILE A 2 -1.74 5.87 -6.71
C ILE A 2 -2.29 7.30 -6.75
N GLU A 3 -1.43 8.33 -6.77
CA GLU A 3 -1.85 9.74 -6.87
C GLU A 3 -2.78 10.04 -8.06
N LYS A 4 -2.53 9.37 -9.18
CA LYS A 4 -3.32 9.54 -10.40
C LYS A 4 -4.58 8.67 -10.35
N GLU A 5 -4.42 7.36 -10.49
CA GLU A 5 -5.56 6.44 -10.74
C GLU A 5 -6.48 6.26 -9.53
N TRP A 6 -6.01 6.52 -8.31
CA TRP A 6 -6.82 6.36 -7.10
C TRP A 6 -7.22 7.71 -6.52
N ILE A 7 -6.26 8.60 -6.29
CA ILE A 7 -6.54 9.87 -5.61
C ILE A 7 -7.20 10.87 -6.55
N SER A 8 -6.60 11.19 -7.71
CA SER A 8 -7.16 12.20 -8.60
C SER A 8 -8.47 11.75 -9.26
N PHE A 9 -8.58 10.46 -9.60
CA PHE A 9 -9.81 9.88 -10.17
C PHE A 9 -10.95 9.66 -9.14
N GLY A 10 -10.74 10.00 -7.87
CA GLY A 10 -11.83 10.13 -6.89
C GLY A 10 -12.23 8.83 -6.20
N HIS A 11 -11.27 7.93 -5.94
CA HIS A 11 -11.54 6.85 -5.00
C HIS A 11 -11.89 7.45 -3.62
N LYS A 12 -13.06 7.07 -3.09
CA LYS A 12 -13.64 7.65 -1.88
C LYS A 12 -12.97 7.16 -0.59
N PHE A 13 -11.69 7.48 -0.39
CA PHE A 13 -10.91 6.97 0.75
C PHE A 13 -11.55 7.27 2.11
N GLN A 14 -11.96 8.51 2.35
CA GLN A 14 -12.62 8.90 3.60
C GLN A 14 -13.84 8.03 3.92
N LEU A 15 -14.69 7.79 2.92
CA LEU A 15 -15.90 7.00 3.06
C LEU A 15 -15.60 5.49 3.18
N ARG A 16 -14.70 4.96 2.35
CA ARG A 16 -14.38 3.52 2.33
C ARG A 16 -13.61 3.06 3.57
N ILE A 17 -12.86 3.95 4.20
CA ILE A 17 -12.09 3.65 5.41
C ILE A 17 -12.81 4.12 6.69
N GLY A 18 -13.54 5.23 6.64
CA GLY A 18 -14.21 5.82 7.80
C GLY A 18 -13.23 6.50 8.77
N HIS A 19 -12.34 7.35 8.25
CA HIS A 19 -11.33 8.03 9.09
C HIS A 19 -11.99 8.91 10.16
N GLY A 20 -11.75 8.56 11.43
CA GLY A 20 -12.29 9.32 12.57
C GLY A 20 -13.80 9.23 12.73
N ASP A 21 -14.43 8.23 12.11
CA ASP A 21 -15.86 7.95 12.25
C ASP A 21 -16.08 6.68 13.09
N ASP A 22 -16.94 6.78 14.10
CA ASP A 22 -17.24 5.71 15.06
C ASP A 22 -18.26 4.68 14.51
N ASN A 23 -18.93 4.98 13.39
CA ASN A 23 -19.88 4.06 12.77
C ASN A 23 -19.18 2.90 12.04
N HIS A 24 -18.71 1.93 12.82
CA HIS A 24 -18.09 0.70 12.31
C HIS A 24 -19.01 -0.19 11.47
N SER A 25 -20.34 0.01 11.56
CA SER A 25 -21.35 -0.73 10.78
C SER A 25 -21.72 -0.06 9.46
N ASP A 26 -21.05 1.01 9.07
CA ASP A 26 -21.31 1.69 7.81
C ASP A 26 -21.08 0.73 6.61
N ALA A 27 -22.14 0.50 5.85
CA ALA A 27 -22.14 -0.38 4.68
C ALA A 27 -21.26 0.15 3.55
N ASP A 28 -20.90 1.44 3.57
CA ASP A 28 -19.97 2.01 2.63
C ASP A 28 -18.50 1.66 2.93
N ARG A 29 -18.16 1.16 4.13
CA ARG A 29 -16.79 0.75 4.43
C ARG A 29 -16.43 -0.52 3.70
N SER A 30 -15.31 -0.50 2.96
CA SER A 30 -14.89 -1.64 2.13
C SER A 30 -13.39 -1.61 1.84
N PRO A 31 -12.69 -2.76 1.89
CA PRO A 31 -11.23 -2.85 1.72
C PRO A 31 -10.77 -2.79 0.26
N VAL A 32 -11.36 -1.94 -0.59
CA VAL A 32 -11.09 -1.91 -2.03
C VAL A 32 -9.62 -1.57 -2.33
N PHE A 33 -9.07 -0.55 -1.70
CA PHE A 33 -7.66 -0.19 -1.88
C PHE A 33 -6.71 -1.25 -1.30
N LEU A 34 -7.09 -1.88 -0.18
CA LEU A 34 -6.34 -3.00 0.38
C LEU A 34 -6.27 -4.19 -0.59
N GLN A 35 -7.39 -4.54 -1.25
CA GLN A 35 -7.42 -5.60 -2.28
C GLN A 35 -6.53 -5.27 -3.49
N PHE A 36 -6.45 -4.00 -3.89
CA PHE A 36 -5.52 -3.56 -4.91
C PHE A 36 -4.07 -3.77 -4.48
N ILE A 37 -3.69 -3.35 -3.27
CA ILE A 37 -2.33 -3.51 -2.77
C ILE A 37 -1.96 -4.98 -2.57
N ASP A 38 -2.91 -5.82 -2.12
CA ASP A 38 -2.73 -7.28 -2.09
C ASP A 38 -2.46 -7.83 -3.49
N SER A 39 -3.24 -7.41 -4.48
CA SER A 39 -3.04 -7.82 -5.87
C SER A 39 -1.65 -7.41 -6.39
N VAL A 40 -1.17 -6.21 -6.05
CA VAL A 40 0.21 -5.78 -6.36
C VAL A 40 1.22 -6.71 -5.70
N TRP A 41 1.03 -7.05 -4.43
CA TRP A 41 1.89 -8.02 -3.73
C TRP A 41 1.85 -9.40 -4.39
N GLN A 42 0.70 -9.92 -4.83
CA GLN A 42 0.63 -11.20 -5.55
C GLN A 42 1.50 -11.17 -6.82
N VAL A 43 1.52 -10.05 -7.55
CA VAL A 43 2.36 -9.89 -8.74
C VAL A 43 3.85 -9.80 -8.35
N THR A 44 4.20 -9.10 -7.26
CA THR A 44 5.61 -9.05 -6.81
C THR A 44 6.13 -10.43 -6.40
N GLN A 45 5.28 -11.28 -5.83
CA GLN A 45 5.64 -12.67 -5.49
C GLN A 45 5.91 -13.54 -6.72
N GLN A 46 5.23 -13.27 -7.84
CA GLN A 46 5.43 -14.00 -9.10
C GLN A 46 6.61 -13.46 -9.92
N PHE A 47 6.96 -12.18 -9.74
CA PHE A 47 8.06 -11.50 -10.44
C PHE A 47 8.98 -10.76 -9.46
N PRO A 48 9.85 -11.48 -8.73
CA PRO A 48 10.64 -10.92 -7.61
C PRO A 48 11.57 -9.76 -7.98
N ASN A 49 11.91 -9.61 -9.26
CA ASN A 49 12.91 -8.66 -9.73
C ASN A 49 12.29 -7.49 -10.52
N ALA A 50 10.97 -7.51 -10.76
CA ALA A 50 10.31 -6.56 -11.67
C ALA A 50 9.93 -5.23 -10.99
N PHE A 51 9.87 -5.19 -9.66
CA PHE A 51 9.46 -4.01 -8.89
C PHE A 51 10.61 -3.45 -8.07
N GLU A 52 10.81 -2.14 -8.13
CA GLU A 52 11.84 -1.45 -7.35
C GLU A 52 11.51 -1.39 -5.86
N PHE A 53 10.23 -1.41 -5.51
CA PHE A 53 9.79 -1.42 -4.12
C PHE A 53 9.70 -2.84 -3.55
N ASN A 54 9.90 -2.97 -2.25
CA ASN A 54 9.79 -4.23 -1.52
C ASN A 54 8.44 -4.40 -0.81
N ASP A 55 8.25 -5.56 -0.18
CA ASP A 55 7.03 -5.88 0.58
C ASP A 55 6.78 -4.90 1.74
N TYR A 56 7.84 -4.38 2.36
CA TYR A 56 7.74 -3.43 3.47
C TYR A 56 7.14 -2.09 3.06
N PHE A 57 7.41 -1.64 1.82
CA PHE A 57 6.78 -0.44 1.25
C PHE A 57 5.27 -0.59 1.14
N LEU A 58 4.79 -1.73 0.63
CA LEU A 58 3.35 -1.99 0.49
C LEU A 58 2.65 -2.07 1.85
N ILE A 59 3.28 -2.73 2.84
CA ILE A 59 2.76 -2.75 4.22
C ILE A 59 2.70 -1.34 4.81
N THR A 60 3.73 -0.52 4.59
CA THR A 60 3.77 0.89 5.04
C THR A 60 2.64 1.71 4.44
N ILE A 61 2.31 1.51 3.17
CA ILE A 61 1.14 2.16 2.52
C ILE A 61 -0.14 1.76 3.25
N ILE A 62 -0.34 0.48 3.56
CA ILE A 62 -1.55 0.01 4.26
C ILE A 62 -1.62 0.53 5.69
N ASP A 63 -0.50 0.57 6.42
CA ASP A 63 -0.49 1.15 7.77
C ASP A 63 -0.87 2.64 7.73
N HIS A 64 -0.34 3.37 6.75
CA HIS A 64 -0.64 4.79 6.61
C HIS A 64 -1.96 5.11 5.92
N LEU A 65 -2.59 4.15 5.24
CA LEU A 65 -3.99 4.21 4.84
C LEU A 65 -4.86 4.44 6.07
N TYR A 66 -4.70 3.65 7.14
CA TYR A 66 -5.55 3.74 8.32
C TYR A 66 -5.09 4.76 9.36
N SER A 67 -3.79 5.09 9.40
CA SER A 67 -3.23 5.92 10.48
C SER A 67 -3.70 7.38 10.55
N CYS A 68 -4.20 7.93 9.43
CA CYS A 68 -4.46 9.37 9.26
C CYS A 68 -3.28 10.31 9.54
N ARG A 69 -2.04 9.78 9.67
CA ARG A 69 -0.84 10.58 9.95
C ARG A 69 -0.50 11.56 8.80
N PHE A 70 -0.84 11.16 7.57
CA PHE A 70 -0.54 11.90 6.35
C PHE A 70 -1.84 12.29 5.63
N GLY A 71 -1.82 13.38 4.88
CA GLY A 71 -2.99 13.80 4.08
C GLY A 71 -3.20 12.99 2.81
N THR A 72 -2.31 12.06 2.48
CA THR A 72 -2.32 11.31 1.21
C THR A 72 -3.59 10.50 0.99
N PHE A 73 -4.23 9.99 2.04
CA PHE A 73 -5.46 9.18 1.91
C PHE A 73 -6.71 9.84 2.50
N LEU A 74 -6.65 11.13 2.88
CA LEU A 74 -7.81 11.85 3.40
C LEU A 74 -8.76 12.30 2.27
N PHE A 75 -10.04 12.52 2.61
CA PHE A 75 -11.08 13.00 1.68
C PHE A 75 -11.42 12.04 0.53
N ASN A 76 -12.50 12.32 -0.19
CA ASN A 76 -13.05 11.44 -1.22
C ASN A 76 -12.69 11.86 -2.64
N THR A 77 -12.41 13.13 -2.86
CA THR A 77 -12.18 13.67 -4.21
C THR A 77 -11.01 14.65 -4.23
N GLU A 78 -10.41 14.85 -5.40
CA GLU A 78 -9.39 15.88 -5.60
C GLU A 78 -9.93 17.28 -5.29
N LYS A 79 -11.19 17.55 -5.66
CA LYS A 79 -11.87 18.82 -5.36
C LYS A 79 -11.90 19.10 -3.86
N GLU A 80 -12.31 18.13 -3.03
CA GLU A 80 -12.32 18.27 -1.57
C GLU A 80 -10.92 18.55 -1.02
N ARG A 81 -9.90 17.83 -1.51
CA ARG A 81 -8.51 18.02 -1.06
C ARG A 81 -7.95 19.40 -1.38
N VAL A 82 -8.36 19.98 -2.50
CA VAL A 82 -8.01 21.36 -2.88
C VAL A 82 -8.72 22.36 -1.99
N THR A 83 -10.03 22.21 -1.79
CA THR A 83 -10.83 23.08 -0.89
C THR A 83 -10.25 23.10 0.52
N GLU A 84 -9.88 21.94 1.03
CA GLU A 84 -9.35 21.79 2.39
C GLU A 84 -7.86 22.14 2.52
N GLN A 85 -7.18 22.45 1.41
CA GLN A 85 -5.76 22.81 1.37
C GLN A 85 -4.86 21.73 1.97
N VAL A 86 -5.14 20.47 1.63
CA VAL A 86 -4.46 19.30 2.23
C VAL A 86 -2.95 19.36 2.04
N LYS A 87 -2.50 19.80 0.85
CA LYS A 87 -1.06 19.90 0.53
C LYS A 87 -0.32 20.90 1.42
N GLN A 88 -1.02 21.90 1.96
CA GLN A 88 -0.46 22.94 2.81
C GLN A 88 -0.60 22.60 4.31
N LYS A 89 -1.71 21.96 4.69
CA LYS A 89 -2.02 21.66 6.10
C LYS A 89 -1.48 20.31 6.58
N THR A 90 -1.05 19.44 5.67
CA THR A 90 -0.62 18.07 6.01
C THR A 90 0.64 17.68 5.26
N VAL A 91 1.31 16.63 5.74
CA VAL A 91 2.47 16.03 5.07
C VAL A 91 2.00 14.89 4.15
N SER A 92 2.69 14.74 3.02
CA SER A 92 2.48 13.61 2.12
C SER A 92 3.23 12.37 2.62
N LEU A 93 2.59 11.20 2.54
CA LEU A 93 3.24 9.91 2.77
C LEU A 93 4.48 9.75 1.88
N TRP A 94 4.42 10.23 0.64
CA TRP A 94 5.56 10.13 -0.29
C TRP A 94 6.75 10.97 0.17
N SER A 95 6.53 12.10 0.84
CA SER A 95 7.62 12.88 1.45
C SER A 95 8.37 12.07 2.50
N TYR A 96 7.64 11.27 3.30
CA TYR A 96 8.24 10.38 4.28
C TYR A 96 8.96 9.21 3.60
N THR A 97 8.28 8.46 2.73
CA THR A 97 8.88 7.25 2.13
C THR A 97 10.08 7.57 1.24
N ASN A 98 10.04 8.70 0.52
CA ASN A 98 11.14 9.12 -0.33
C ASN A 98 12.34 9.65 0.46
N SER A 99 12.17 10.00 1.73
CA SER A 99 13.27 10.38 2.62
C SER A 99 14.06 9.18 3.16
N THR A 100 13.49 7.97 3.08
CA THR A 100 14.11 6.71 3.58
C THR A 100 14.01 5.61 2.52
N LEU A 101 14.31 5.94 1.26
CA LEU A 101 14.14 5.03 0.10
C LEU A 101 14.86 3.69 0.27
N ASP A 102 16.03 3.66 0.92
CA ASP A 102 16.82 2.44 1.09
C ASP A 102 16.05 1.34 1.85
N MET A 103 15.17 1.71 2.78
CA MET A 103 14.31 0.76 3.50
C MET A 103 13.24 0.13 2.60
N TYR A 104 12.85 0.82 1.53
CA TYR A 104 11.75 0.45 0.65
C TYR A 104 12.21 -0.17 -0.66
N ARG A 105 13.51 -0.17 -0.93
CA ARG A 105 14.07 -0.69 -2.16
C ARG A 105 14.18 -2.22 -2.13
N ASN A 106 13.88 -2.84 -3.25
CA ASN A 106 14.09 -4.24 -3.52
C ASN A 106 15.51 -4.44 -4.08
N PRO A 107 16.41 -5.16 -3.39
CA PRO A 107 17.78 -5.37 -3.86
C PRO A 107 17.86 -6.25 -5.12
N LEU A 108 16.79 -7.01 -5.42
CA LEU A 108 16.73 -7.86 -6.61
C LEU A 108 16.19 -7.13 -7.84
N TYR A 109 15.79 -5.86 -7.69
CA TYR A 109 15.23 -5.08 -8.78
C TYR A 109 16.24 -4.89 -9.91
N TYR A 110 15.79 -5.15 -11.14
CA TYR A 110 16.48 -4.67 -12.33
C TYR A 110 15.45 -4.20 -13.36
N ALA A 111 15.80 -3.11 -14.04
CA ALA A 111 14.91 -2.51 -15.03
C ALA A 111 14.76 -3.45 -16.24
N GLN A 112 13.53 -3.95 -16.43
CA GLN A 112 13.13 -4.71 -17.62
C GLN A 112 11.95 -4.05 -18.31
N GLN A 113 11.97 -4.04 -19.64
CA GLN A 113 10.85 -3.58 -20.47
C GLN A 113 9.97 -4.75 -20.91
N GLN A 114 9.66 -5.67 -20.00
CA GLN A 114 8.79 -6.81 -20.29
C GLN A 114 7.40 -6.61 -19.69
N VAL A 115 6.37 -6.96 -20.46
CA VAL A 115 4.99 -7.00 -19.97
C VAL A 115 4.85 -8.18 -19.00
N LEU A 116 4.43 -7.90 -17.77
CA LEU A 116 4.14 -8.91 -16.76
C LEU A 116 2.76 -9.54 -17.02
N ILE A 117 2.70 -10.87 -17.02
CA ILE A 117 1.45 -11.63 -17.17
C ILE A 117 1.31 -12.55 -15.96
N PRO A 118 0.65 -12.09 -14.88
CA PRO A 118 0.49 -12.89 -13.67
C PRO A 118 -0.53 -14.02 -13.85
N ILE A 119 -0.32 -15.12 -13.13
CA ILE A 119 -1.23 -16.26 -13.09
C ILE A 119 -2.27 -16.04 -11.98
N ALA A 120 -3.52 -15.77 -12.37
CA ALA A 120 -4.65 -15.59 -11.46
C ALA A 120 -5.33 -16.92 -11.08
N SER A 121 -4.54 -17.92 -10.67
CA SER A 121 -5.04 -19.22 -10.22
C SER A 121 -4.94 -19.35 -8.70
N MET A 122 -5.94 -19.98 -8.08
CA MET A 122 -5.91 -20.30 -6.63
C MET A 122 -4.68 -21.11 -6.21
N ARG A 123 -4.02 -21.82 -7.14
CA ARG A 123 -2.76 -22.54 -6.87
C ARG A 123 -1.54 -21.63 -6.73
N HIS A 124 -1.62 -20.41 -7.28
CA HIS A 124 -0.53 -19.43 -7.32
C HIS A 124 -0.77 -18.24 -6.39
N ILE A 125 -2.03 -17.94 -6.08
CA ILE A 125 -2.39 -16.92 -5.09
C ILE A 125 -1.98 -17.41 -3.71
N LYS A 126 -1.24 -16.57 -2.98
CA LYS A 126 -0.76 -16.86 -1.63
C LYS A 126 -1.47 -15.96 -0.62
N LEU A 127 -1.68 -16.45 0.60
CA LEU A 127 -2.06 -15.57 1.70
C LEU A 127 -0.87 -14.68 2.07
N TRP A 128 -1.06 -13.37 2.09
CA TRP A 128 -0.03 -12.41 2.50
C TRP A 128 0.21 -12.42 4.01
N ARG A 129 0.94 -13.44 4.48
CA ARG A 129 1.24 -13.64 5.91
C ARG A 129 1.91 -12.43 6.55
N GLY A 130 2.78 -11.74 5.80
CA GLY A 130 3.47 -10.54 6.26
C GLY A 130 2.55 -9.35 6.60
N LEU A 131 1.33 -9.32 6.05
CA LEU A 131 0.33 -8.32 6.41
C LEU A 131 -0.72 -8.89 7.36
N TYR A 132 -1.39 -9.99 6.97
CA TYR A 132 -2.55 -10.52 7.70
C TYR A 132 -2.19 -11.32 8.96
N CYS A 133 -0.95 -11.82 9.06
CA CYS A 133 -0.51 -12.64 10.20
C CYS A 133 0.67 -12.03 10.97
N ARG A 134 1.00 -10.75 10.71
CA ARG A 134 2.19 -10.07 11.26
C ARG A 134 2.28 -10.01 12.78
N TRP A 135 1.14 -10.10 13.45
CA TRP A 135 1.05 -10.06 14.91
C TRP A 135 1.27 -11.42 15.57
N ASN A 136 1.27 -12.52 14.81
CA ASN A 136 1.57 -13.85 15.34
C ASN A 136 3.11 -14.05 15.37
N PRO A 137 3.74 -14.16 16.56
CA PRO A 137 5.19 -14.34 16.67
C PRO A 137 5.72 -15.56 15.91
N SER A 138 4.93 -16.65 15.86
CA SER A 138 5.29 -17.90 15.18
C SER A 138 5.20 -17.82 13.66
N MET A 139 4.64 -16.75 13.10
CA MET A 139 4.43 -16.55 11.66
C MET A 139 5.27 -15.40 11.10
N ARG A 140 6.15 -14.80 11.90
CA ARG A 140 7.06 -13.76 11.42
C ARG A 140 7.98 -14.35 10.34
N PRO A 141 8.14 -13.68 9.19
CA PRO A 141 9.16 -14.06 8.22
C PRO A 141 10.51 -14.09 8.95
N GLN A 142 11.26 -15.18 8.82
CA GLN A 142 12.65 -15.18 9.26
C GLN A 142 13.37 -14.09 8.48
N GLU A 143 14.09 -13.19 9.16
CA GLU A 143 14.89 -12.16 8.49
C GLU A 143 15.75 -12.82 7.42
N PRO A 144 15.67 -12.38 6.16
CA PRO A 144 16.49 -12.95 5.11
C PRO A 144 17.96 -12.76 5.46
N VAL A 145 18.79 -13.76 5.15
CA VAL A 145 20.17 -13.88 5.64
C VAL A 145 21.02 -12.63 5.36
N TYR A 146 20.74 -11.92 4.27
CA TYR A 146 21.45 -10.69 3.89
C TYR A 146 21.17 -9.46 4.78
N GLN A 147 20.16 -9.51 5.64
CA GLN A 147 19.86 -8.47 6.64
C GLN A 147 20.45 -8.78 8.02
N ARG A 148 21.09 -9.95 8.20
CA ARG A 148 21.64 -10.40 9.50
C ARG A 148 23.09 -10.00 9.76
N THR A 149 23.65 -9.09 8.96
CA THR A 149 25.04 -8.60 9.06
C THR A 149 25.06 -7.11 9.30
#